data_AF-A0ABD3PLF9-F1
#
_entry.id   AF-A0ABD3PLF9-F1
#
_cell.length_a   1.000
_cell.length_b   1.000
_cell.length_c   1.000
_cell.angle_alpha   90.00
_cell.angle_beta   90.00
_cell.angle_gamma   90.00
#
_symmetry.space_group_name_H-M   'P 1'
#
loop_
_entity.id
_entity.type
_entity.pdbx_description
1 polymer ?
#
loop_
_entity_poly.entity_id
_entity_poly.type
_entity_poly.pdbx_seq_one_letter_code
_entity_poly.pdbx_strand_id
1 'polypeptide(L)'
;MPKGIYPRNIPTPPTYSWQRHLPELIESIPTEGDAISYLVRHGILHSPKDFTCNYCGYVGCRLKGKKNLKGLKCNRGSCGKSLSLIKDTIFAGSKTPIHQVLYIASFFLSLAPPSDVVSQLHCSSNTVSHWYSKLRKWISHCNQIHVGEKAKKEHLSKRMRKKDVLEHEAVAVWRERNIEHLWDAFLDVLKGRGIDVAAGLNENVFGDQAANDYSEMQHDHMPPSLPPVNDFEVDPNGMHLGTLGSEMLHHGAMESTQEWNGLSVQEQYDNHVQPSQSTKRSYESETHQAQSTFEESQHHSQHTTEDSAASQTVQANRIQYSPTKKRVKTTRSIPSFLDVCRLVPTEEKAVEYLISHKIFTSPKDTICTHCGYTGFRHKEKQNFKSLKCNRCSKSQSIAKNTFFQNCKASYRTILQLAAHWLHKTPRIETMQQLKCSSATLTEFHRNFRKLIEKTMDNELRVMALTADKNAMAPEIPKGARKDELEEHYCVVLWREVNWENLWDAFIVALCDYYPDASESDGKVDSIEVWVDAEKGTACCKYHAKMNLKEAAFSATV
;
A
#
# COMPACT_ATOMS: atom_id res chain seq x y z
N MET A 1 26.52 25.34 -8.05
CA MET A 1 25.43 24.35 -8.10
C MET A 1 24.11 25.08 -7.89
N PRO A 2 23.16 25.06 -8.85
CA PRO A 2 21.91 25.77 -8.68
C PRO A 2 20.99 25.02 -7.71
N LYS A 3 20.42 25.75 -6.75
CA LYS A 3 19.42 25.27 -5.79
C LYS A 3 18.09 25.06 -6.54
N GLY A 4 17.85 23.83 -7.00
CA GLY A 4 16.60 23.46 -7.64
C GLY A 4 15.44 23.43 -6.64
N ILE A 5 14.43 24.25 -6.90
CA ILE A 5 13.15 24.26 -6.17
C ILE A 5 12.34 23.04 -6.65
N TYR A 6 12.18 22.04 -5.79
CA TYR A 6 11.33 20.88 -6.06
C TYR A 6 9.88 21.20 -5.66
N PRO A 7 8.88 21.06 -6.56
CA PRO A 7 7.47 21.17 -6.19
C PRO A 7 7.05 19.92 -5.39
N ARG A 8 6.60 20.13 -4.14
CA ARG A 8 6.09 19.09 -3.22
C ARG A 8 4.62 18.74 -3.51
N ASN A 9 4.24 18.49 -4.76
CA ASN A 9 2.91 17.94 -5.04
C ASN A 9 3.02 16.42 -5.12
N ILE A 10 3.11 15.80 -3.94
CA ILE A 10 2.90 14.36 -3.77
C ILE A 10 1.38 14.15 -3.79
N PRO A 11 0.84 13.27 -4.67
CA PRO A 11 -0.58 12.94 -4.65
C PRO A 11 -1.00 12.49 -3.25
N THR A 12 -2.10 13.02 -2.73
CA THR A 12 -2.67 12.56 -1.47
C THR A 12 -2.99 11.06 -1.60
N PRO A 13 -2.42 10.19 -0.75
CA PRO A 13 -2.71 8.77 -0.80
C PRO A 13 -4.21 8.53 -0.58
N PRO A 14 -4.78 7.45 -1.15
CA PRO A 14 -6.20 7.13 -0.97
C PRO A 14 -6.53 7.13 0.53
N THR A 15 -7.65 7.76 0.88
CA THR A 15 -8.11 7.84 2.26
C THR A 15 -8.57 6.46 2.71
N TYR A 16 -7.69 5.73 3.39
CA TYR A 16 -8.01 4.41 3.93
C TYR A 16 -9.05 4.55 5.04
N SER A 17 -9.95 3.57 5.17
CA SER A 17 -11.01 3.57 6.20
C SER A 17 -10.45 3.80 7.61
N TRP A 18 -9.26 3.28 7.91
CA TRP A 18 -8.61 3.46 9.20
C TRP A 18 -8.09 4.88 9.48
N GLN A 19 -7.92 5.74 8.46
CA GLN A 19 -7.59 7.16 8.69
C GLN A 19 -8.75 7.90 9.38
N ARG A 20 -9.98 7.37 9.32
CA ARG A 20 -11.12 7.91 10.09
C ARG A 20 -10.97 7.68 11.60
N HIS A 21 -10.16 6.72 12.04
CA HIS A 21 -9.99 6.40 13.45
C HIS A 21 -8.98 7.29 14.18
N LEU A 22 -8.17 8.09 13.47
CA LEU A 22 -7.19 8.95 14.13
C LEU A 22 -7.86 10.05 14.98
N PRO A 23 -8.84 10.81 14.46
CA PRO A 23 -9.63 11.73 15.28
C PRO A 23 -10.34 11.01 16.44
N GLU A 24 -10.98 9.86 16.18
CA GLU A 24 -11.67 9.08 17.21
C GLU A 24 -10.74 8.60 18.33
N LEU A 25 -9.50 8.21 17.99
CA LEU A 25 -8.49 7.81 18.97
C LEU A 25 -8.01 9.00 19.81
N ILE A 26 -7.80 10.16 19.19
CA ILE A 26 -7.38 11.37 19.90
C ILE A 26 -8.50 11.86 20.84
N GLU A 27 -9.75 11.78 20.38
CA GLU A 27 -10.92 12.13 21.20
C GLU A 27 -11.16 11.15 22.34
N SER A 28 -10.90 9.85 22.13
CA SER A 28 -11.12 8.82 23.15
C SER A 28 -9.99 8.68 24.18
N ILE A 29 -8.79 9.23 23.92
CA ILE A 29 -7.61 9.09 24.78
C ILE A 29 -6.94 10.45 25.08
N PRO A 30 -7.67 11.47 25.55
CA PRO A 30 -7.13 12.83 25.67
C PRO A 30 -6.05 12.96 26.75
N THR A 31 -6.06 12.10 27.77
CA THR A 31 -5.12 12.16 28.89
C THR A 31 -4.30 10.90 29.08
N GLU A 32 -3.24 11.00 29.89
CA GLU A 32 -2.42 9.86 30.29
C GLU A 32 -3.24 8.79 31.05
N GLY A 33 -4.24 9.19 31.84
CA GLY A 33 -5.11 8.27 32.57
C GLY A 33 -6.03 7.48 31.63
N ASP A 34 -6.54 8.15 30.60
CA ASP A 34 -7.37 7.52 29.57
C ASP A 34 -6.54 6.51 28.77
N ALA A 35 -5.29 6.84 28.44
CA ALA A 35 -4.39 5.92 27.75
C ALA A 35 -4.11 4.66 28.55
N ILE A 36 -3.85 4.80 29.85
CA ILE A 36 -3.64 3.65 30.73
C ILE A 36 -4.92 2.81 30.81
N SER A 37 -6.07 3.45 30.99
CA SER A 37 -7.37 2.76 31.07
C SER A 37 -7.69 2.03 29.76
N TYR A 38 -7.39 2.65 28.63
CA TYR A 38 -7.52 2.07 27.30
C TYR A 38 -6.64 0.82 27.17
N LEU A 39 -5.35 0.91 27.49
CA LEU A 39 -4.44 -0.25 27.42
C LEU A 39 -4.81 -1.37 28.39
N VAL A 40 -5.35 -1.05 29.58
CA VAL A 40 -5.87 -2.06 30.52
C VAL A 40 -7.10 -2.76 29.94
N ARG A 41 -8.04 -2.02 29.35
CA ARG A 41 -9.24 -2.58 28.70
C ARG A 41 -8.88 -3.53 27.56
N HIS A 42 -7.83 -3.20 26.80
CA HIS A 42 -7.31 -4.04 25.74
C HIS A 42 -6.35 -5.14 26.22
N GLY A 43 -6.18 -5.34 27.54
CA GLY A 43 -5.36 -6.42 28.11
C GLY A 43 -3.84 -6.28 27.88
N ILE A 44 -3.39 -5.11 27.42
CA ILE A 44 -1.96 -4.79 27.19
C ILE A 44 -1.28 -4.46 28.53
N LEU A 45 -1.96 -3.74 29.40
CA LEU A 45 -1.52 -3.48 30.77
C LEU A 45 -2.41 -4.24 31.77
N HIS A 46 -1.83 -4.64 32.90
CA HIS A 46 -2.59 -5.22 34.00
C HIS A 46 -3.33 -4.14 34.78
N SER A 47 -4.56 -4.40 35.20
CA SER A 47 -5.22 -3.56 36.20
C SER A 47 -4.38 -3.52 37.48
N PRO A 48 -4.25 -2.36 38.17
CA PRO A 48 -3.54 -2.28 39.44
C PRO A 48 -4.00 -3.32 40.47
N LYS A 49 -5.30 -3.67 40.46
CA LYS A 49 -5.89 -4.68 41.36
C LYS A 49 -5.40 -6.10 41.07
N ASP A 50 -5.07 -6.38 39.81
CA ASP A 50 -4.66 -7.72 39.34
C ASP A 50 -3.13 -7.82 39.21
N PHE A 51 -2.41 -6.75 39.54
CA PHE A 51 -0.96 -6.70 39.42
C PHE A 51 -0.29 -7.51 40.54
N THR A 52 0.52 -8.50 40.16
CA THR A 52 1.28 -9.34 41.10
C THR A 52 2.62 -8.68 41.42
N CYS A 53 2.91 -8.44 42.70
CA CYS A 53 4.16 -7.83 43.13
C CYS A 53 5.35 -8.80 42.95
N ASN A 54 6.30 -8.44 42.09
CA ASN A 54 7.51 -9.26 41.83
C ASN A 54 8.42 -9.46 43.07
N TYR A 55 8.23 -8.71 44.16
CA TYR A 55 9.04 -8.82 45.38
C TYR A 55 8.46 -9.75 46.43
N CYS A 56 7.12 -9.86 46.52
CA CYS A 56 6.47 -10.61 47.61
C CYS A 56 5.32 -11.52 47.15
N GLY A 57 5.06 -11.61 45.83
CA GLY A 57 4.02 -12.43 45.22
C GLY A 57 2.58 -11.95 45.47
N TYR A 58 2.37 -10.87 46.24
CA TYR A 58 1.03 -10.39 46.56
C TYR A 58 0.32 -9.81 45.33
N VAL A 59 -0.92 -10.25 45.10
CA VAL A 59 -1.80 -9.73 44.04
C VAL A 59 -2.56 -8.52 44.59
N GLY A 60 -2.36 -7.36 43.97
CA GLY A 60 -3.03 -6.12 44.35
C GLY A 60 -2.05 -5.00 44.68
N CYS A 61 -2.05 -4.00 43.82
CA CYS A 61 -1.29 -2.78 43.97
C CYS A 61 -2.21 -1.56 43.89
N ARG A 62 -1.76 -0.43 44.46
CA ARG A 62 -2.40 0.88 44.28
C ARG A 62 -1.49 1.79 43.47
N LEU A 63 -2.08 2.79 42.81
CA LEU A 63 -1.30 3.85 42.18
C LEU A 63 -0.54 4.65 43.25
N LYS A 64 0.73 4.98 42.96
CA LYS A 64 1.60 5.72 43.90
C LYS A 64 1.11 7.15 44.13
N GLY A 65 0.36 7.73 43.20
CA GLY A 65 -0.32 9.01 43.33
C GLY A 65 -0.93 9.48 42.01
N LYS A 66 -1.80 10.51 42.06
CA LYS A 66 -2.50 11.05 40.88
C LYS A 66 -1.55 11.58 39.79
N LYS A 67 -0.37 12.09 40.17
CA LYS A 67 0.63 12.61 39.23
C LYS A 67 1.51 11.53 38.58
N ASN A 68 1.59 10.34 39.19
CA ASN A 68 2.44 9.25 38.70
C ASN A 68 1.60 8.01 38.42
N LEU A 69 0.87 8.07 37.32
CA LEU A 69 -0.06 7.02 36.89
C LEU A 69 0.67 5.73 36.44
N LYS A 70 1.97 5.82 36.13
CA LYS A 70 2.83 4.68 35.77
C LYS A 70 3.40 3.94 36.99
N GLY A 71 3.34 4.55 38.18
CA GLY A 71 3.91 4.04 39.41
C GLY A 71 2.88 3.29 40.26
N LEU A 72 3.24 2.09 40.67
CA LEU A 72 2.45 1.25 41.57
C LEU A 72 3.14 1.13 42.93
N LYS A 73 2.36 0.88 43.99
CA LYS A 73 2.84 0.51 45.32
C LYS A 73 2.12 -0.75 45.77
N CYS A 74 2.86 -1.76 46.20
CA CYS A 74 2.27 -2.99 46.73
C CYS A 74 1.39 -2.68 47.94
N ASN A 75 0.18 -3.24 48.00
CA ASN A 75 -0.75 -3.01 49.11
C ASN A 75 -0.41 -3.83 50.36
N ARG A 76 0.42 -4.87 50.24
CA ARG A 76 0.90 -5.65 51.39
C ARG A 76 1.74 -4.76 52.31
N GLY A 77 1.26 -4.56 53.54
CA GLY A 77 1.88 -3.67 54.53
C GLY A 77 3.35 -3.95 54.78
N SER A 78 3.75 -5.22 54.81
CA SER A 78 5.15 -5.63 55.00
C SER A 78 6.06 -5.41 53.79
N CYS A 79 5.50 -5.26 52.58
CA CYS A 79 6.29 -5.07 51.37
C CYS A 79 6.44 -3.58 51.03
N GLY A 80 5.32 -2.90 50.73
CA GLY A 80 5.29 -1.48 50.39
C GLY A 80 6.19 -1.03 49.23
N LYS A 81 6.81 -1.96 48.48
CA LYS A 81 7.77 -1.65 47.41
C LYS A 81 7.08 -0.94 46.25
N SER A 82 7.82 -0.02 45.62
CA SER A 82 7.38 0.65 44.40
C SER A 82 7.59 -0.26 43.19
N LEU A 83 6.60 -0.29 42.31
CA LEU A 83 6.58 -1.07 41.08
C LEU A 83 6.25 -0.13 39.91
N SER A 84 6.44 -0.59 38.68
CA SER A 84 6.03 0.16 37.48
C SER A 84 4.97 -0.63 36.72
N LEU A 85 3.87 0.03 36.39
CA LEU A 85 2.75 -0.54 35.63
C LEU A 85 3.17 -0.95 34.21
N ILE A 86 4.12 -0.23 33.64
CA ILE A 86 4.63 -0.41 32.28
C ILE A 86 5.88 -1.29 32.22
N LYS A 87 6.25 -1.92 33.34
CA LYS A 87 7.36 -2.88 33.37
C LYS A 87 7.05 -4.02 32.38
N ASP A 88 8.06 -4.47 31.64
CA ASP A 88 7.96 -5.58 30.68
C ASP A 88 7.05 -5.30 29.47
N THR A 89 6.85 -4.01 29.13
CA THR A 89 6.12 -3.57 27.93
C THR A 89 7.01 -2.72 27.03
N ILE A 90 6.56 -2.43 25.80
CA ILE A 90 7.24 -1.48 24.91
C ILE A 90 7.38 -0.08 25.54
N PHE A 91 6.53 0.27 26.52
CA PHE A 91 6.56 1.56 27.19
C PHE A 91 7.61 1.65 28.30
N ALA A 92 8.24 0.53 28.68
CA ALA A 92 9.27 0.50 29.72
C ALA A 92 10.40 1.50 29.42
N GLY A 93 10.82 2.23 30.46
CA GLY A 93 11.86 3.26 30.38
C GLY A 93 11.44 4.57 29.67
N SER A 94 10.22 4.64 29.12
CA SER A 94 9.77 5.83 28.38
C SER A 94 9.52 7.02 29.31
N LYS A 95 10.18 8.14 28.98
CA LYS A 95 9.85 9.47 29.51
C LYS A 95 8.63 10.09 28.79
N THR A 96 8.32 9.65 27.57
CA THR A 96 7.16 10.13 26.80
C THR A 96 5.86 9.65 27.46
N PRO A 97 4.86 10.53 27.63
CA PRO A 97 3.51 10.14 28.02
C PRO A 97 2.92 9.07 27.09
N ILE A 98 2.25 8.05 27.64
CA ILE A 98 1.70 6.93 26.88
C ILE A 98 0.70 7.41 25.83
N HIS A 99 -0.18 8.37 26.15
CA HIS A 99 -1.14 8.89 25.17
C HIS A 99 -0.44 9.48 23.94
N GLN A 100 0.65 10.24 24.13
CA GLN A 100 1.47 10.75 23.02
C GLN A 100 2.13 9.62 22.23
N VAL A 101 2.60 8.55 22.88
CA VAL A 101 3.16 7.39 22.18
C VAL A 101 2.10 6.71 21.31
N LEU A 102 0.87 6.58 21.79
CA LEU A 102 -0.25 6.01 21.01
C LEU A 102 -0.58 6.89 19.80
N TYR A 103 -0.52 8.21 19.94
CA TYR A 103 -0.67 9.12 18.79
C TYR A 103 0.49 8.99 17.80
N ILE A 104 1.74 8.92 18.27
CA ILE A 104 2.88 8.67 17.38
C ILE A 104 2.70 7.31 16.66
N ALA A 105 2.19 6.29 17.36
CA ALA A 105 1.92 4.98 16.78
C ALA A 105 0.83 5.03 15.70
N SER A 106 -0.25 5.79 15.91
CA SER A 106 -1.29 5.93 14.89
C SER A 106 -0.79 6.67 13.64
N PHE A 107 0.05 7.71 13.78
CA PHE A 107 0.74 8.33 12.64
C PHE A 107 1.75 7.39 11.97
N PHE A 108 2.46 6.59 12.75
CA PHE A 108 3.38 5.58 12.23
C PHE A 108 2.64 4.55 11.36
N LEU A 109 1.51 4.03 11.87
CA LEU A 109 0.64 3.12 11.14
C LEU A 109 0.03 3.77 9.90
N SER A 110 -0.06 5.09 9.87
CA SER A 110 -0.55 5.85 8.71
C SER A 110 0.48 6.17 7.65
N LEU A 111 1.75 5.78 7.86
CA LEU A 111 2.90 6.20 7.08
C LEU A 111 3.11 7.71 7.04
N ALA A 112 2.62 8.44 8.04
CA ALA A 112 2.89 9.87 8.10
C ALA A 112 4.41 10.09 8.23
N PRO A 113 4.99 11.02 7.46
CA PRO A 113 6.40 11.33 7.59
C PRO A 113 6.67 11.94 8.98
N PRO A 114 7.85 11.69 9.58
CA PRO A 114 8.16 12.20 10.92
C PRO A 114 8.00 13.71 11.08
N SER A 115 8.23 14.49 10.00
CA SER A 115 8.02 15.94 9.98
C SER A 115 6.59 16.33 10.35
N ASP A 116 5.61 15.58 9.85
CA ASP A 116 4.20 15.90 10.02
C ASP A 116 3.78 15.59 11.45
N VAL A 117 4.29 14.49 12.01
CA VAL A 117 4.07 14.12 13.43
C VAL A 117 4.66 15.15 14.37
N VAL A 118 5.89 15.62 14.09
CA VAL A 118 6.53 16.70 14.86
C VAL A 118 5.67 17.96 14.83
N SER A 119 5.13 18.32 13.66
CA SER A 119 4.29 19.51 13.50
C SER A 119 2.94 19.41 14.21
N GLN A 120 2.31 18.23 14.20
CA GLN A 120 0.96 18.03 14.70
C GLN A 120 0.93 17.72 16.21
N LEU A 121 1.90 16.96 16.72
CA LEU A 121 1.96 16.56 18.14
C LEU A 121 2.89 17.43 18.98
N HIS A 122 3.56 18.42 18.38
CA HIS A 122 4.55 19.28 19.04
C HIS A 122 5.63 18.49 19.80
N CYS A 123 5.98 17.30 19.31
CA CYS A 123 7.00 16.43 19.87
C CYS A 123 8.37 16.72 19.22
N SER A 124 9.47 16.47 19.93
CA SER A 124 10.80 16.58 19.33
C SER A 124 11.00 15.57 18.20
N SER A 125 11.78 15.92 17.18
CA SER A 125 12.14 15.01 16.09
C SER A 125 12.84 13.75 16.59
N ASN A 126 13.64 13.87 17.66
CA ASN A 126 14.29 12.74 18.33
C ASN A 126 13.28 11.79 18.96
N THR A 127 12.25 12.32 19.63
CA THR A 127 11.17 11.50 20.22
C THR A 127 10.44 10.71 19.14
N VAL A 128 10.04 11.37 18.04
CA VAL A 128 9.33 10.72 16.94
C VAL A 128 10.20 9.65 16.28
N SER A 129 11.46 9.98 15.98
CA SER A 129 12.40 9.04 15.35
C SER A 129 12.71 7.83 16.23
N HIS A 130 12.89 8.05 17.53
CA HIS A 130 13.09 6.98 18.51
C HIS A 130 11.89 6.02 18.52
N TRP A 131 10.67 6.56 18.63
CA TRP A 131 9.46 5.73 18.66
C TRP A 131 9.19 5.02 17.33
N TYR A 132 9.39 5.68 16.19
CA TYR A 132 9.30 5.02 14.88
C TYR A 132 10.26 3.83 14.78
N SER A 133 11.51 3.99 15.22
CA SER A 133 12.48 2.88 15.26
C SER A 133 12.04 1.77 16.22
N LYS A 134 11.59 2.14 17.43
CA LYS A 134 11.14 1.18 18.45
C LYS A 134 9.94 0.37 17.99
N LEU A 135 8.94 1.02 17.38
CA LEU A 135 7.74 0.38 16.82
C LEU A 135 8.08 -0.56 15.66
N ARG A 136 8.98 -0.16 14.74
CA ARG A 136 9.45 -1.03 13.65
C ARG A 136 10.08 -2.30 14.18
N LYS A 137 11.02 -2.17 15.13
CA LYS A 137 11.67 -3.32 15.79
C LYS A 137 10.63 -4.22 16.45
N TRP A 138 9.68 -3.65 17.17
CA TRP A 138 8.67 -4.40 17.90
C TRP A 138 7.74 -5.19 16.97
N ILE A 139 7.23 -4.56 15.90
CA ILE A 139 6.44 -5.23 14.87
C ILE A 139 7.26 -6.32 14.20
N SER A 140 8.48 -6.01 13.74
CA SER A 140 9.39 -6.98 13.12
C SER A 140 9.61 -8.21 14.00
N HIS A 141 9.81 -7.98 15.30
CA HIS A 141 10.01 -9.01 16.29
C HIS A 141 8.76 -9.88 16.50
N CYS A 142 7.59 -9.29 16.66
CA CYS A 142 6.33 -10.03 16.86
C CYS A 142 5.92 -10.80 15.60
N ASN A 143 6.30 -10.28 14.44
CA ASN A 143 5.81 -10.83 13.20
C ASN A 143 6.45 -12.19 12.87
N GLN A 144 7.68 -12.49 13.34
CA GLN A 144 8.50 -13.68 13.02
C GLN A 144 8.18 -14.34 11.66
N ILE A 145 7.82 -13.51 10.67
CA ILE A 145 7.57 -13.99 9.34
C ILE A 145 8.95 -14.46 8.95
N HIS A 146 9.05 -15.74 8.62
CA HIS A 146 10.15 -16.23 7.82
C HIS A 146 10.11 -15.43 6.52
N VAL A 147 10.65 -14.21 6.55
CA VAL A 147 11.06 -13.47 5.37
C VAL A 147 12.14 -14.37 4.82
N GLY A 148 11.71 -15.29 3.96
CA GLY A 148 12.51 -16.44 3.55
C GLY A 148 13.89 -15.95 3.16
N GLU A 149 14.93 -16.64 3.60
CA GLU A 149 16.32 -16.21 3.45
C GLU A 149 16.71 -15.85 2.00
N LYS A 150 15.90 -16.27 1.03
CA LYS A 150 15.99 -15.89 -0.39
C LYS A 150 15.85 -14.39 -0.68
N ALA A 151 15.29 -13.56 0.20
CA ALA A 151 15.28 -12.10 0.03
C ALA A 151 16.57 -11.41 0.54
N LYS A 152 17.42 -12.10 1.32
CA LYS A 152 18.48 -11.46 2.13
C LYS A 152 19.79 -11.11 1.40
N LYS A 153 19.99 -11.40 0.11
CA LYS A 153 21.35 -11.34 -0.48
C LYS A 153 21.67 -10.31 -1.57
N GLU A 154 20.75 -9.78 -2.39
CA GLU A 154 21.24 -9.16 -3.64
C GLU A 154 21.17 -7.65 -3.85
N HIS A 155 20.30 -6.85 -3.23
CA HIS A 155 20.30 -5.41 -3.56
C HIS A 155 19.86 -4.50 -2.42
N LEU A 156 20.81 -4.09 -1.59
CA LEU A 156 20.63 -2.97 -0.68
C LEU A 156 21.60 -1.84 -1.07
N SER A 157 21.04 -0.63 -1.19
CA SER A 157 21.80 0.61 -1.36
C SER A 157 22.86 0.71 -0.26
N LYS A 158 24.12 1.00 -0.63
CA LYS A 158 25.28 1.14 0.29
C LYS A 158 25.05 2.13 1.45
N ARG A 159 23.99 2.96 1.42
CA ARG A 159 23.72 4.01 2.40
C ARG A 159 22.74 3.64 3.54
N MET A 160 21.89 2.61 3.39
CA MET A 160 21.06 2.15 4.51
C MET A 160 21.68 0.92 5.14
N ARG A 161 21.73 0.87 6.48
CA ARG A 161 22.20 -0.33 7.18
C ARG A 161 21.25 -1.47 6.84
N LYS A 162 21.78 -2.62 6.44
CA LYS A 162 21.00 -3.81 6.03
C LYS A 162 19.90 -4.19 7.02
N LYS A 163 20.14 -3.95 8.31
CA LYS A 163 19.18 -4.16 9.39
C LYS A 163 17.92 -3.30 9.25
N ASP A 164 18.06 -2.01 8.98
CA ASP A 164 16.94 -1.07 8.92
C ASP A 164 16.01 -1.43 7.77
N VAL A 165 16.55 -1.86 6.62
CA VAL A 165 15.73 -2.22 5.46
C VAL A 165 14.87 -3.45 5.74
N LEU A 166 15.40 -4.45 6.44
CA LEU A 166 14.62 -5.62 6.84
C LEU A 166 13.49 -5.25 7.82
N GLU A 167 13.75 -4.33 8.76
CA GLU A 167 12.72 -3.83 9.67
C GLU A 167 11.62 -3.05 8.92
N HIS A 168 12.00 -2.25 7.91
CA HIS A 168 11.05 -1.53 7.05
C HIS A 168 10.19 -2.49 6.20
N GLU A 169 10.80 -3.51 5.60
CA GLU A 169 10.11 -4.51 4.78
C GLU A 169 9.15 -5.36 5.63
N ALA A 170 9.59 -5.80 6.82
CA ALA A 170 8.76 -6.56 7.74
C ALA A 170 7.49 -5.80 8.14
N VAL A 171 7.62 -4.49 8.38
CA VAL A 171 6.49 -3.60 8.69
C VAL A 171 5.59 -3.41 7.48
N ALA A 172 6.14 -3.24 6.28
CA ALA A 172 5.33 -3.10 5.07
C ALA A 172 4.45 -4.35 4.84
N VAL A 173 5.05 -5.54 4.90
CA VAL A 173 4.34 -6.83 4.77
C VAL A 173 3.32 -7.01 5.88
N TRP A 174 3.66 -6.65 7.12
CA TRP A 174 2.73 -6.73 8.25
C TRP A 174 1.50 -5.83 8.03
N ARG A 175 1.70 -4.58 7.61
CA ARG A 175 0.62 -3.62 7.36
C ARG A 175 -0.30 -4.09 6.25
N GLU A 176 0.26 -4.62 5.16
CA GLU A 176 -0.50 -5.14 4.03
C GLU A 176 -1.40 -6.32 4.41
N ARG A 177 -0.91 -7.22 5.27
CA ARG A 177 -1.72 -8.35 5.79
C ARG A 177 -2.85 -7.93 6.72
N ASN A 178 -2.71 -6.77 7.38
CA ASN A 178 -3.64 -6.29 8.41
C ASN A 178 -4.34 -4.99 8.00
N ILE A 179 -4.46 -4.71 6.70
CA ILE A 179 -4.89 -3.40 6.20
C ILE A 179 -6.30 -3.01 6.65
N GLU A 180 -7.19 -3.98 6.84
CA GLU A 180 -8.59 -3.77 7.26
C GLU A 180 -8.73 -3.52 8.77
N HIS A 181 -7.81 -4.03 9.59
CA HIS A 181 -7.86 -4.01 11.05
C HIS A 181 -6.54 -3.56 11.66
N LEU A 182 -5.93 -2.53 11.05
CA LEU A 182 -4.53 -2.19 11.31
C LEU A 182 -4.28 -1.79 12.77
N TRP A 183 -5.23 -1.08 13.38
CA TRP A 183 -5.14 -0.68 14.77
C TRP A 183 -5.30 -1.87 15.72
N ASP A 184 -6.29 -2.75 15.49
CA ASP A 184 -6.50 -3.94 16.32
C ASP A 184 -5.30 -4.89 16.25
N ALA A 185 -4.78 -5.13 15.04
CA ALA A 185 -3.56 -5.91 14.84
C ALA A 185 -2.36 -5.27 15.56
N PHE A 186 -2.28 -3.94 15.57
CA PHE A 186 -1.23 -3.24 16.33
C PHE A 186 -1.40 -3.44 17.85
N LEU A 187 -2.63 -3.40 18.36
CA LEU A 187 -2.89 -3.71 19.78
C LEU A 187 -2.51 -5.15 20.11
N ASP A 188 -2.75 -6.10 19.21
CA ASP A 188 -2.29 -7.49 19.39
C ASP A 188 -0.77 -7.61 19.40
N VAL A 189 -0.07 -6.84 18.57
CA VAL A 189 1.39 -6.70 18.63
C VAL A 189 1.86 -6.12 19.97
N LEU A 190 1.11 -5.19 20.57
CA LEU A 190 1.39 -4.68 21.92
C LEU A 190 1.07 -5.69 23.02
N LYS A 191 0.06 -6.55 22.82
CA LYS A 191 -0.30 -7.64 23.74
C LYS A 191 0.70 -8.78 23.76
N GLY A 192 1.55 -8.91 22.74
CA GLY A 192 2.60 -9.92 22.64
C GLY A 192 3.51 -9.89 23.88
N ARG A 193 3.05 -10.54 24.96
CA ARG A 193 3.68 -10.60 26.26
C ARG A 193 4.96 -11.40 26.12
N GLY A 194 6.09 -10.81 26.49
CA GLY A 194 7.27 -11.56 26.86
C GLY A 194 7.80 -12.47 25.75
N ILE A 195 8.07 -11.92 24.57
CA ILE A 195 9.26 -12.44 23.91
C ILE A 195 10.44 -11.98 24.77
N ASP A 196 11.43 -12.82 25.02
CA ASP A 196 12.57 -12.65 25.94
C ASP A 196 13.46 -11.41 25.66
N VAL A 197 12.89 -10.20 25.66
CA VAL A 197 13.57 -8.95 25.36
C VAL A 197 14.52 -8.56 26.50
N ALA A 198 14.29 -9.07 27.72
CA ALA A 198 15.21 -8.90 28.84
C ALA A 198 16.58 -9.58 28.59
N ALA A 199 16.68 -10.55 27.66
CA ALA A 199 17.93 -11.22 27.34
C ALA A 199 18.73 -10.58 26.18
N GLY A 200 18.15 -9.67 25.39
CA GLY A 200 18.75 -9.29 24.09
C GLY A 200 18.84 -7.80 23.73
N LEU A 201 18.19 -6.89 24.46
CA LEU A 201 18.18 -5.45 24.12
C LEU A 201 18.72 -4.55 25.24
N ASN A 202 19.79 -4.96 25.92
CA ASN A 202 20.48 -4.08 26.87
C ASN A 202 21.25 -2.99 26.10
N GLU A 203 20.70 -1.79 26.01
CA GLU A 203 21.24 -0.63 25.26
C GLU A 203 22.50 0.03 25.89
N ASN A 204 23.28 -0.69 26.72
CA ASN A 204 24.43 -0.12 27.45
C ASN A 204 25.83 -0.59 26.97
N VAL A 205 25.96 -1.16 25.76
CA VAL A 205 27.28 -1.51 25.20
C VAL A 205 27.46 -0.92 23.80
N PHE A 206 27.45 0.41 23.69
CA PHE A 206 28.00 1.13 22.53
C PHE A 206 28.58 2.46 23.00
N GLY A 207 29.62 2.37 23.84
CA GLY A 207 30.60 3.43 24.06
C GLY A 207 31.87 3.11 23.27
N ASP A 208 32.46 4.13 22.67
CA ASP A 208 33.64 4.11 21.80
C ASP A 208 34.78 3.18 22.27
N GLN A 209 35.19 2.23 21.44
CA GLN A 209 36.58 1.78 21.40
C GLN A 209 36.88 1.11 20.04
N ALA A 210 37.38 1.90 19.09
CA ALA A 210 38.07 1.42 17.91
C ALA A 210 39.39 2.18 17.79
N ALA A 211 40.47 1.57 18.30
CA ALA A 211 41.87 1.70 17.86
C ALA A 211 42.80 1.19 18.96
N ASN A 212 43.30 -0.05 18.83
CA ASN A 212 44.73 -0.36 18.70
C ASN A 212 44.99 -1.87 18.88
N ASP A 213 45.57 -2.41 17.81
CA ASP A 213 46.69 -3.33 17.73
C ASP A 213 46.67 -4.77 18.28
N TYR A 214 46.91 -5.65 17.31
CA TYR A 214 47.62 -6.93 17.39
C TYR A 214 48.91 -6.85 18.23
N SER A 215 49.16 -7.81 19.13
CA SER A 215 50.00 -8.99 18.84
C SER A 215 50.26 -9.84 20.10
N GLU A 216 50.13 -11.16 19.91
CA GLU A 216 51.03 -12.23 20.38
C GLU A 216 51.12 -12.74 21.85
N MET A 217 51.27 -14.08 21.86
CA MET A 217 51.90 -15.00 22.81
C MET A 217 51.05 -15.71 23.88
N GLN A 218 50.88 -17.00 23.58
CA GLN A 218 50.88 -18.19 24.44
C GLN A 218 51.22 -17.98 25.93
N HIS A 219 50.42 -18.57 26.82
CA HIS A 219 50.88 -19.60 27.76
C HIS A 219 49.71 -20.31 28.43
N ASP A 220 49.91 -21.61 28.65
CA ASP A 220 49.11 -22.54 29.45
C ASP A 220 48.72 -21.99 30.82
N HIS A 221 47.54 -22.38 31.34
CA HIS A 221 47.40 -22.98 32.68
C HIS A 221 45.97 -23.48 32.94
N MET A 222 45.90 -24.72 33.44
CA MET A 222 44.72 -25.42 33.94
C MET A 222 44.00 -24.67 35.09
N PRO A 223 42.69 -24.95 35.32
CA PRO A 223 41.95 -24.37 36.43
C PRO A 223 42.27 -25.07 37.77
N PRO A 224 42.35 -24.35 38.90
CA PRO A 224 42.42 -24.99 40.20
C PRO A 224 41.03 -25.43 40.68
N SER A 225 41.03 -26.69 41.11
CA SER A 225 40.04 -27.43 41.86
C SER A 225 39.61 -26.77 43.17
N LEU A 226 38.36 -27.02 43.53
CA LEU A 226 37.71 -26.75 44.83
C LEU A 226 38.51 -27.32 46.01
N PRO A 227 38.49 -26.68 47.19
CA PRO A 227 38.86 -27.33 48.44
C PRO A 227 37.64 -28.06 49.07
N PRO A 228 37.83 -29.27 49.65
CA PRO A 228 36.84 -29.96 50.47
C PRO A 228 37.17 -29.81 51.97
N VAL A 229 36.18 -29.54 52.83
CA VAL A 229 36.30 -29.70 54.30
C VAL A 229 34.86 -29.86 54.84
N ASN A 230 34.42 -31.09 55.09
CA ASN A 230 34.44 -31.89 56.34
C ASN A 230 33.26 -31.63 57.29
N ASP A 231 32.68 -32.77 57.66
CA ASP A 231 31.69 -33.03 58.69
C ASP A 231 32.20 -32.77 60.13
N PHE A 232 31.27 -33.00 61.07
CA PHE A 232 31.32 -32.92 62.55
C PHE A 232 31.01 -31.51 63.09
N GLU A 233 30.15 -31.31 64.09
CA GLU A 233 29.74 -32.22 65.17
C GLU A 233 28.45 -31.69 65.82
N VAL A 234 27.58 -32.62 66.23
CA VAL A 234 26.41 -32.38 67.09
C VAL A 234 26.89 -32.39 68.54
N ASP A 235 26.55 -31.37 69.33
CA ASP A 235 26.64 -31.45 70.79
C ASP A 235 25.22 -31.41 71.40
N PRO A 236 24.83 -32.44 72.20
CA PRO A 236 23.55 -32.53 72.88
C PRO A 236 23.59 -32.00 74.32
N ASN A 237 22.47 -31.42 74.74
CA ASN A 237 22.06 -31.07 76.12
C ASN A 237 22.41 -29.66 76.62
N GLY A 238 21.37 -28.92 77.03
CA GLY A 238 21.54 -27.79 77.94
C GLY A 238 20.37 -26.82 77.98
N MET A 239 19.30 -27.20 78.68
CA MET A 239 18.13 -26.37 78.99
C MET A 239 18.49 -24.99 79.58
N HIS A 240 17.70 -23.96 79.29
CA HIS A 240 17.01 -23.21 80.36
C HIS A 240 15.79 -22.40 79.88
N LEU A 241 14.78 -22.48 80.74
CA LEU A 241 13.45 -21.87 80.73
C LEU A 241 13.43 -20.34 80.63
N GLY A 242 12.33 -19.82 80.07
CA GLY A 242 11.95 -18.41 80.15
C GLY A 242 10.56 -18.13 79.58
N THR A 243 9.52 -18.68 80.20
CA THR A 243 8.10 -18.36 79.93
C THR A 243 7.62 -17.36 80.99
N LEU A 244 7.23 -16.15 80.59
CA LEU A 244 6.35 -15.19 81.30
C LEU A 244 6.05 -14.07 80.28
N GLY A 245 4.83 -13.60 79.99
CA GLY A 245 3.50 -13.92 80.44
C GLY A 245 2.52 -13.15 79.52
N SER A 246 1.36 -13.75 79.27
CA SER A 246 0.19 -13.04 78.75
C SER A 246 -0.50 -12.32 79.91
N GLU A 247 -1.02 -11.11 79.68
CA GLU A 247 -2.43 -10.80 79.91
C GLU A 247 -2.77 -9.32 79.60
N MET A 248 -3.87 -9.18 78.84
CA MET A 248 -4.95 -8.20 78.93
C MET A 248 -4.65 -6.68 79.00
N LEU A 249 -5.22 -5.96 78.03
CA LEU A 249 -6.28 -4.99 78.30
C LEU A 249 -7.12 -4.68 77.04
N HIS A 250 -8.44 -4.73 77.26
CA HIS A 250 -9.51 -4.36 76.33
C HIS A 250 -9.72 -2.83 76.24
N HIS A 251 -10.47 -2.44 75.20
CA HIS A 251 -11.14 -1.17 74.83
C HIS A 251 -10.63 -0.70 73.46
N GLY A 252 -11.41 -0.61 72.38
CA GLY A 252 -12.84 -0.37 72.21
C GLY A 252 -13.03 1.00 71.57
N ALA A 253 -13.32 1.06 70.26
CA ALA A 253 -13.96 2.18 69.52
C ALA A 253 -13.83 1.88 68.01
N MET A 254 -14.91 1.45 67.35
CA MET A 254 -15.97 2.25 66.73
C MET A 254 -15.77 2.42 65.22
N GLU A 255 -16.85 2.08 64.54
CA GLU A 255 -17.11 2.12 63.11
C GLU A 255 -16.97 3.53 62.54
N SER A 256 -16.49 3.64 61.31
CA SER A 256 -16.96 4.70 60.40
C SER A 256 -16.89 4.20 58.96
N THR A 257 -17.98 3.61 58.50
CA THR A 257 -18.39 3.63 57.10
C THR A 257 -18.60 5.07 56.66
N GLN A 258 -17.88 5.54 55.65
CA GLN A 258 -18.28 6.72 54.88
C GLN A 258 -18.26 6.40 53.39
N GLU A 259 -19.48 6.28 52.88
CA GLU A 259 -19.88 6.46 51.50
C GLU A 259 -19.34 7.80 50.97
N TRP A 260 -18.91 7.81 49.70
CA TRP A 260 -18.70 9.04 48.93
C TRP A 260 -19.54 8.94 47.66
N ASN A 261 -20.73 9.52 47.72
CA ASN A 261 -21.51 9.91 46.56
C ASN A 261 -21.51 11.44 46.45
N GLY A 262 -21.16 11.94 45.26
CA GLY A 262 -21.63 13.19 44.66
C GLY A 262 -21.29 14.52 45.32
N LEU A 263 -20.60 15.40 44.60
CA LEU A 263 -21.24 16.58 44.00
C LEU A 263 -20.23 17.44 43.22
N SER A 264 -20.73 17.92 42.10
CA SER A 264 -20.18 18.98 41.26
C SER A 264 -20.08 20.30 42.01
N VAL A 265 -19.02 21.06 41.76
CA VAL A 265 -19.02 22.52 41.98
C VAL A 265 -18.44 23.19 40.75
N GLN A 266 -19.36 23.89 40.09
CA GLN A 266 -19.16 24.95 39.12
C GLN A 266 -18.68 26.23 39.88
N GLU A 267 -17.93 27.04 39.14
CA GLU A 267 -17.87 28.51 39.23
C GLU A 267 -16.78 29.24 40.07
N GLN A 268 -16.26 30.27 39.38
CA GLN A 268 -15.66 31.54 39.82
C GLN A 268 -14.14 31.63 40.01
N TYR A 269 -13.48 32.17 38.98
CA TYR A 269 -12.59 33.33 39.11
C TYR A 269 -12.66 34.16 37.81
N ASP A 270 -13.06 35.43 37.95
CA ASP A 270 -13.10 36.45 36.89
C ASP A 270 -12.25 37.66 37.29
N ASN A 271 -11.82 38.42 36.26
CA ASN A 271 -11.17 39.74 36.22
C ASN A 271 -9.63 39.77 36.40
N HIS A 272 -8.80 40.46 35.61
CA HIS A 272 -8.94 41.55 34.62
C HIS A 272 -7.68 41.58 33.72
N VAL A 273 -7.78 41.83 32.41
CA VAL A 273 -6.96 42.80 31.61
C VAL A 273 -7.72 43.09 30.29
N GLN A 274 -7.99 44.38 30.02
CA GLN A 274 -8.73 44.89 28.86
C GLN A 274 -7.86 45.10 27.59
N PRO A 275 -8.49 45.21 26.40
CA PRO A 275 -7.85 45.49 25.12
C PRO A 275 -7.95 46.97 24.70
N SER A 276 -6.95 47.46 23.96
CA SER A 276 -6.98 48.77 23.30
C SER A 276 -7.36 48.64 21.81
N GLN A 277 -8.45 49.28 21.41
CA GLN A 277 -8.80 49.61 20.02
C GLN A 277 -8.83 51.15 19.84
N SER A 278 -8.21 51.65 18.78
CA SER A 278 -8.61 52.85 18.01
C SER A 278 -7.83 52.82 16.69
N THR A 279 -8.28 53.27 15.52
CA THR A 279 -9.31 54.26 15.17
C THR A 279 -9.70 54.08 13.69
N LYS A 280 -10.99 54.16 13.38
CA LYS A 280 -11.53 54.39 12.03
C LYS A 280 -11.42 55.89 11.67
N ARG A 281 -11.22 56.21 10.39
CA ARG A 281 -11.71 57.45 9.77
C ARG A 281 -12.29 57.13 8.40
N SER A 282 -13.47 57.70 8.15
CA SER A 282 -14.24 57.76 6.90
C SER A 282 -14.65 59.24 6.69
N TYR A 283 -15.27 59.51 5.55
CA TYR A 283 -15.84 60.77 4.98
C TYR A 283 -15.00 61.32 3.82
N GLU A 284 -15.46 61.09 2.56
CA GLU A 284 -16.36 61.96 1.73
C GLU A 284 -15.49 62.96 0.92
N SER A 285 -15.67 63.33 -0.35
CA SER A 285 -16.78 63.36 -1.31
C SER A 285 -16.21 63.59 -2.74
N GLU A 286 -17.12 63.61 -3.72
CA GLU A 286 -17.12 64.42 -4.96
C GLU A 286 -17.14 63.69 -6.32
N THR A 287 -18.34 63.80 -6.90
CA THR A 287 -18.76 63.68 -8.30
C THR A 287 -18.13 64.74 -9.20
N HIS A 288 -17.76 64.37 -10.44
CA HIS A 288 -17.88 65.26 -11.61
C HIS A 288 -18.19 64.48 -12.88
N GLN A 289 -19.23 64.97 -13.58
CA GLN A 289 -19.60 64.66 -14.96
C GLN A 289 -18.49 65.03 -15.95
N ALA A 290 -18.39 64.30 -17.06
CA ALA A 290 -18.20 64.88 -18.38
C ALA A 290 -18.67 63.91 -19.47
N GLN A 291 -19.77 64.29 -20.13
CA GLN A 291 -20.17 63.83 -21.45
C GLN A 291 -19.18 64.36 -22.48
N SER A 292 -18.87 63.56 -23.51
CA SER A 292 -18.31 64.06 -24.77
C SER A 292 -18.66 63.09 -25.89
N THR A 293 -19.82 63.36 -26.49
CA THR A 293 -20.11 63.39 -27.94
C THR A 293 -19.04 62.83 -28.91
N PHE A 294 -19.47 61.90 -29.77
CA PHE A 294 -19.17 61.95 -31.22
C PHE A 294 -20.26 61.16 -31.98
N GLU A 295 -21.21 61.91 -32.56
CA GLU A 295 -21.91 61.62 -33.83
C GLU A 295 -20.83 61.58 -34.93
N GLU A 296 -20.84 60.87 -36.05
CA GLU A 296 -21.80 60.60 -37.13
C GLU A 296 -20.99 59.64 -38.05
N SER A 297 -21.53 58.69 -38.82
CA SER A 297 -22.26 58.96 -40.05
C SER A 297 -22.99 57.70 -40.51
N GLN A 298 -24.20 57.95 -40.98
CA GLN A 298 -25.09 57.04 -41.69
C GLN A 298 -24.53 56.69 -43.08
N HIS A 299 -24.85 55.48 -43.58
CA HIS A 299 -25.43 55.37 -44.92
C HIS A 299 -26.39 54.18 -45.01
N HIS A 300 -27.58 54.50 -45.51
CA HIS A 300 -28.71 53.66 -45.88
C HIS A 300 -28.36 52.43 -46.75
N SER A 301 -29.04 51.31 -46.51
CA SER A 301 -29.92 50.75 -47.54
C SER A 301 -31.02 49.87 -46.92
N GLN A 302 -32.26 50.18 -47.27
CA GLN A 302 -33.49 49.49 -46.88
C GLN A 302 -33.75 48.32 -47.83
N HIS A 303 -34.24 47.19 -47.30
CA HIS A 303 -35.31 46.42 -47.94
C HIS A 303 -35.97 45.41 -46.96
N THR A 304 -37.24 45.71 -46.64
CA THR A 304 -38.42 44.80 -46.52
C THR A 304 -38.26 43.47 -45.76
N THR A 305 -38.70 43.38 -44.50
CA THR A 305 -40.05 43.01 -43.97
C THR A 305 -40.28 41.52 -43.76
N GLU A 306 -40.83 41.25 -42.56
CA GLU A 306 -41.58 40.08 -42.10
C GLU A 306 -40.83 38.98 -41.31
N ASP A 307 -41.07 39.09 -39.99
CA ASP A 307 -41.51 38.03 -39.08
C ASP A 307 -40.53 37.35 -38.09
N SER A 308 -40.86 37.66 -36.82
CA SER A 308 -40.94 36.76 -35.66
C SER A 308 -39.66 36.35 -34.93
N ALA A 309 -39.46 37.05 -33.82
CA ALA A 309 -39.44 36.48 -32.46
C ALA A 309 -38.64 35.18 -32.24
N ALA A 310 -37.43 35.31 -31.68
CA ALA A 310 -37.01 34.62 -30.45
C ALA A 310 -35.56 34.98 -30.09
N SER A 311 -35.41 35.88 -29.12
CA SER A 311 -34.24 35.86 -28.23
C SER A 311 -34.40 34.68 -27.28
N GLN A 312 -33.44 33.74 -27.29
CA GLN A 312 -33.15 32.89 -26.13
C GLN A 312 -31.72 32.34 -26.22
N THR A 313 -30.85 32.98 -25.44
CA THR A 313 -29.92 32.38 -24.48
C THR A 313 -29.22 31.08 -24.89
N VAL A 314 -27.96 31.23 -25.28
CA VAL A 314 -26.96 30.16 -25.30
C VAL A 314 -26.69 29.72 -23.85
N GLN A 315 -27.34 28.64 -23.42
CA GLN A 315 -27.00 27.94 -22.18
C GLN A 315 -26.33 26.60 -22.51
N ALA A 316 -25.21 26.36 -21.83
CA ALA A 316 -24.36 25.20 -21.97
C ALA A 316 -25.11 23.89 -21.71
N ASN A 317 -25.40 23.14 -22.79
CA ASN A 317 -25.85 21.76 -22.69
C ASN A 317 -24.65 20.86 -22.38
N ARG A 318 -24.49 20.56 -21.09
CA ARG A 318 -23.69 19.42 -20.61
C ARG A 318 -24.41 18.15 -21.05
N ILE A 319 -23.94 17.53 -22.12
CA ILE A 319 -24.44 16.26 -22.65
C ILE A 319 -24.34 15.21 -21.54
N GLN A 320 -25.49 14.80 -20.98
CA GLN A 320 -25.58 13.64 -20.10
C GLN A 320 -25.55 12.38 -20.97
N TYR A 321 -24.41 11.70 -20.97
CA TYR A 321 -24.31 10.35 -21.52
C TYR A 321 -25.20 9.38 -20.72
N SER A 322 -26.15 8.73 -21.39
CA SER A 322 -26.89 7.59 -20.85
C SER A 322 -26.40 6.30 -21.50
N PRO A 323 -25.56 5.48 -20.84
CA PRO A 323 -25.10 4.22 -21.39
C PRO A 323 -26.19 3.15 -21.24
N THR A 324 -26.96 2.92 -22.30
CA THR A 324 -27.92 1.81 -22.39
C THR A 324 -27.23 0.52 -22.84
N LYS A 325 -26.40 -0.07 -21.97
CA LYS A 325 -26.07 -1.51 -22.02
C LYS A 325 -26.25 -2.10 -20.63
N LYS A 326 -27.10 -3.13 -20.52
CA LYS A 326 -27.45 -3.80 -19.25
C LYS A 326 -26.18 -4.18 -18.48
N ARG A 327 -25.96 -3.45 -17.40
CA ARG A 327 -24.75 -3.47 -16.57
C ARG A 327 -24.84 -4.61 -15.57
N VAL A 328 -23.94 -5.60 -15.70
CA VAL A 328 -23.72 -6.61 -14.65
C VAL A 328 -23.19 -5.87 -13.41
N LYS A 329 -23.91 -5.93 -12.30
CA LYS A 329 -23.49 -5.35 -11.01
C LYS A 329 -22.35 -6.20 -10.42
N THR A 330 -21.13 -5.92 -10.84
CA THR A 330 -19.93 -6.33 -10.11
C THR A 330 -19.13 -5.09 -9.77
N THR A 331 -19.15 -4.72 -8.48
CA THR A 331 -18.28 -3.69 -7.91
C THR A 331 -16.83 -4.11 -8.08
N ARG A 332 -16.12 -3.62 -9.10
CA ARG A 332 -14.66 -3.84 -9.20
C ARG A 332 -13.94 -2.63 -9.75
N SER A 333 -13.46 -1.81 -8.82
CA SER A 333 -12.27 -0.97 -8.98
C SER A 333 -11.13 -1.75 -9.64
N ILE A 334 -10.17 -1.05 -10.25
CA ILE A 334 -8.92 -1.63 -10.77
C ILE A 334 -8.41 -2.70 -9.78
N PRO A 335 -8.26 -3.98 -10.17
CA PRO A 335 -7.75 -5.02 -9.29
C PRO A 335 -6.42 -4.55 -8.73
N SER A 336 -6.16 -4.78 -7.44
CA SER A 336 -4.86 -4.42 -6.89
C SER A 336 -3.76 -5.14 -7.68
N PHE A 337 -2.55 -4.57 -7.69
CA PHE A 337 -1.42 -5.24 -8.34
C PHE A 337 -1.23 -6.68 -7.85
N LEU A 338 -1.44 -6.91 -6.54
CA LEU A 338 -1.41 -8.25 -5.96
C LEU A 338 -2.52 -9.15 -6.47
N ASP A 339 -3.72 -8.63 -6.69
CA ASP A 339 -4.81 -9.40 -7.26
C ASP A 339 -4.49 -9.84 -8.68
N VAL A 340 -3.91 -8.95 -9.51
CA VAL A 340 -3.43 -9.35 -10.84
C VAL A 340 -2.33 -10.41 -10.74
N CYS A 341 -1.38 -10.26 -9.80
CA CYS A 341 -0.35 -11.28 -9.56
C CYS A 341 -0.93 -12.62 -9.10
N ARG A 342 -2.04 -12.62 -8.34
CA ARG A 342 -2.76 -13.84 -7.91
C ARG A 342 -3.61 -14.44 -9.02
N LEU A 343 -4.14 -13.63 -9.93
CA LEU A 343 -4.88 -14.08 -11.11
C LEU A 343 -3.94 -14.77 -12.10
N VAL A 344 -2.72 -14.25 -12.27
CA VAL A 344 -1.71 -14.78 -13.22
C VAL A 344 -0.37 -15.09 -12.53
N PRO A 345 -0.31 -16.08 -11.63
CA PRO A 345 0.90 -16.41 -10.87
C PRO A 345 2.00 -17.04 -11.72
N THR A 346 1.63 -17.62 -12.88
CA THR A 346 2.53 -18.29 -13.82
C THR A 346 2.20 -17.85 -15.25
N GLU A 347 3.14 -18.08 -16.18
CA GLU A 347 2.90 -17.79 -17.60
C GLU A 347 1.75 -18.64 -18.17
N GLU A 348 1.62 -19.89 -17.72
CA GLU A 348 0.50 -20.78 -18.09
C GLU A 348 -0.84 -20.18 -17.68
N LYS A 349 -0.95 -19.68 -16.45
CA LYS A 349 -2.17 -19.00 -15.97
C LYS A 349 -2.45 -17.71 -16.71
N ALA A 350 -1.42 -16.98 -17.14
CA ALA A 350 -1.61 -15.82 -18.01
C ALA A 350 -2.22 -16.21 -19.36
N VAL A 351 -1.78 -17.32 -19.96
CA VAL A 351 -2.36 -17.83 -21.21
C VAL A 351 -3.79 -18.32 -21.01
N GLU A 352 -4.06 -19.11 -19.97
CA GLU A 352 -5.43 -19.53 -19.62
C GLU A 352 -6.36 -18.33 -19.43
N TYR A 353 -5.88 -17.29 -18.71
CA TYR A 353 -6.61 -16.06 -18.49
C TYR A 353 -6.95 -15.36 -19.82
N LEU A 354 -5.98 -15.21 -20.71
CA LEU A 354 -6.19 -14.57 -22.03
C LEU A 354 -7.13 -15.39 -22.94
N ILE A 355 -7.10 -16.72 -22.86
CA ILE A 355 -8.06 -17.60 -23.57
C ILE A 355 -9.47 -17.43 -22.99
N SER A 356 -9.61 -17.41 -21.67
CA SER A 356 -10.92 -17.27 -21.01
C SER A 356 -11.62 -15.94 -21.33
N HIS A 357 -10.83 -14.90 -21.61
CA HIS A 357 -11.32 -13.58 -22.04
C HIS A 357 -11.39 -13.43 -23.57
N LYS A 358 -11.23 -14.52 -24.33
CA LYS A 358 -11.29 -14.54 -25.80
C LYS A 358 -10.25 -13.66 -26.51
N ILE A 359 -9.21 -13.20 -25.81
CA ILE A 359 -8.09 -12.48 -26.42
C ILE A 359 -7.23 -13.46 -27.22
N PHE A 360 -7.04 -14.67 -26.69
CA PHE A 360 -6.41 -15.78 -27.41
C PHE A 360 -7.46 -16.80 -27.84
N THR A 361 -7.31 -17.33 -29.06
CA THR A 361 -8.10 -18.48 -29.49
C THR A 361 -7.64 -19.73 -28.72
N SER A 362 -8.60 -20.52 -28.25
CA SER A 362 -8.32 -21.82 -27.67
C SER A 362 -7.54 -22.69 -28.67
N PRO A 363 -6.52 -23.45 -28.24
CA PRO A 363 -5.76 -24.34 -29.13
C PRO A 363 -6.64 -25.31 -29.92
N LYS A 364 -7.79 -25.72 -29.38
CA LYS A 364 -8.73 -26.62 -30.05
C LYS A 364 -9.48 -25.94 -31.21
N ASP A 365 -9.74 -24.64 -31.07
CA ASP A 365 -10.55 -23.86 -32.01
C ASP A 365 -9.69 -23.10 -33.03
N THR A 366 -8.36 -23.14 -32.86
CA THR A 366 -7.42 -22.49 -33.77
C THR A 366 -7.34 -23.25 -35.10
N ILE A 367 -7.55 -22.54 -36.21
CA ILE A 367 -7.43 -23.06 -37.58
C ILE A 367 -5.99 -22.93 -38.06
N CYS A 368 -5.42 -24.03 -38.55
CA CYS A 368 -4.06 -24.02 -39.06
C CYS A 368 -3.96 -23.32 -40.41
N THR A 369 -3.17 -22.25 -40.48
CA THR A 369 -2.99 -21.47 -41.73
C THR A 369 -2.27 -22.23 -42.84
N HIS A 370 -1.69 -23.41 -42.56
CA HIS A 370 -1.03 -24.24 -43.57
C HIS A 370 -1.90 -25.36 -44.13
N CYS A 371 -2.89 -25.86 -43.39
CA CYS A 371 -3.65 -27.05 -43.79
C CYS A 371 -5.15 -26.99 -43.49
N GLY A 372 -5.66 -25.88 -42.95
CA GLY A 372 -7.07 -25.69 -42.60
C GLY A 372 -7.58 -26.51 -41.42
N TYR A 373 -6.77 -27.41 -40.85
CA TYR A 373 -7.20 -28.27 -39.73
C TYR A 373 -7.42 -27.46 -38.44
N THR A 374 -8.55 -27.71 -37.77
CA THR A 374 -8.86 -27.19 -36.43
C THR A 374 -8.26 -28.11 -35.37
N GLY A 375 -7.42 -27.53 -34.51
CA GLY A 375 -6.84 -28.26 -33.39
C GLY A 375 -5.32 -28.28 -33.39
N PHE A 376 -4.80 -27.70 -32.33
CA PHE A 376 -3.39 -27.62 -32.01
C PHE A 376 -3.11 -28.24 -30.65
N ARG A 377 -1.85 -28.62 -30.46
CA ARG A 377 -1.28 -28.92 -29.15
C ARG A 377 -0.16 -27.94 -28.85
N HIS A 378 0.13 -27.69 -27.57
CA HIS A 378 1.35 -26.95 -27.22
C HIS A 378 2.58 -27.75 -27.69
N LYS A 379 3.55 -27.04 -28.29
CA LYS A 379 4.76 -27.68 -28.85
C LYS A 379 5.54 -28.42 -27.76
N GLU A 380 5.68 -27.78 -26.60
CA GLU A 380 6.39 -28.26 -25.41
C GLU A 380 5.61 -27.81 -24.18
N LYS A 381 5.70 -28.56 -23.08
CA LYS A 381 5.04 -28.20 -21.80
C LYS A 381 5.47 -26.84 -21.25
N GLN A 382 6.63 -26.32 -21.65
CA GLN A 382 7.18 -25.06 -21.17
C GLN A 382 7.03 -23.89 -22.16
N ASN A 383 6.70 -24.15 -23.43
CA ASN A 383 6.60 -23.11 -24.46
C ASN A 383 5.14 -22.80 -24.79
N PHE A 384 4.53 -21.95 -23.98
CA PHE A 384 3.12 -21.56 -24.13
C PHE A 384 2.86 -20.64 -25.33
N LYS A 385 3.90 -20.04 -25.92
CA LYS A 385 3.76 -19.11 -27.06
C LYS A 385 3.51 -19.83 -28.39
N SER A 386 3.94 -21.09 -28.52
CA SER A 386 3.89 -21.83 -29.78
C SER A 386 2.98 -23.05 -29.72
N LEU A 387 2.05 -23.09 -30.67
CA LEU A 387 1.13 -24.18 -30.93
C LEU A 387 1.65 -25.00 -32.12
N LYS A 388 1.57 -26.34 -32.04
CA LYS A 388 1.90 -27.27 -33.12
C LYS A 388 0.61 -27.91 -33.64
N CYS A 389 0.35 -27.77 -34.95
CA CYS A 389 -0.84 -28.35 -35.58
C CYS A 389 -0.80 -29.88 -35.45
N ASN A 390 -1.91 -30.50 -35.05
CA ASN A 390 -1.98 -31.95 -34.89
C ASN A 390 -1.86 -32.71 -36.21
N ARG A 391 -2.24 -32.10 -37.34
CA ARG A 391 -2.19 -32.71 -38.68
C ARG A 391 -0.86 -32.51 -39.38
N CYS A 392 -0.47 -31.27 -39.67
CA CYS A 392 0.74 -30.99 -40.48
C CYS A 392 2.01 -30.73 -39.67
N SER A 393 1.94 -30.75 -38.33
CA SER A 393 3.07 -30.48 -37.43
C SER A 393 3.72 -29.10 -37.57
N LYS A 394 3.18 -28.19 -38.38
CA LYS A 394 3.64 -26.81 -38.47
C LYS A 394 3.27 -26.05 -37.21
N SER A 395 4.18 -25.18 -36.78
CA SER A 395 4.03 -24.39 -35.57
C SER A 395 3.45 -23.01 -35.90
N GLN A 396 2.63 -22.47 -35.01
CA GLN A 396 2.01 -21.15 -35.12
C GLN A 396 2.02 -20.49 -33.73
N SER A 397 2.10 -19.16 -33.66
CA SER A 397 2.00 -18.45 -32.39
C SER A 397 0.55 -18.46 -31.89
N ILE A 398 0.33 -18.69 -30.60
CA ILE A 398 -1.00 -18.52 -29.97
C ILE A 398 -1.46 -17.06 -29.99
N ALA A 399 -0.50 -16.13 -30.00
CA ALA A 399 -0.74 -14.70 -30.02
C ALA A 399 -0.87 -14.14 -31.45
N LYS A 400 -0.99 -14.99 -32.48
CA LYS A 400 -1.13 -14.52 -33.87
C LYS A 400 -2.41 -13.67 -34.01
N ASN A 401 -2.30 -12.54 -34.69
CA ASN A 401 -3.35 -11.56 -34.92
C ASN A 401 -3.89 -10.92 -33.63
N THR A 402 -3.06 -10.82 -32.59
CA THR A 402 -3.41 -10.17 -31.32
C THR A 402 -2.38 -9.10 -30.99
N PHE A 403 -2.70 -8.26 -30.00
CA PHE A 403 -1.76 -7.29 -29.41
C PHE A 403 -0.40 -7.91 -29.03
N PHE A 404 -0.40 -9.21 -28.70
CA PHE A 404 0.76 -9.92 -28.17
C PHE A 404 1.67 -10.56 -29.25
N GLN A 405 1.34 -10.47 -30.54
CA GLN A 405 1.99 -11.25 -31.61
C GLN A 405 3.51 -11.08 -31.65
N ASN A 406 4.00 -9.86 -31.45
CA ASN A 406 5.42 -9.50 -31.56
C ASN A 406 6.07 -9.22 -30.19
N CYS A 407 5.38 -9.55 -29.10
CA CYS A 407 5.87 -9.26 -27.76
C CYS A 407 6.94 -10.26 -27.31
N LYS A 408 8.15 -9.74 -27.07
CA LYS A 408 9.26 -10.53 -26.50
C LYS A 408 9.03 -10.85 -25.02
N ALA A 409 8.44 -9.93 -24.27
CA ALA A 409 8.12 -10.12 -22.85
C ALA A 409 7.14 -11.29 -22.62
N SER A 410 7.14 -11.83 -21.40
CA SER A 410 6.16 -12.86 -20.98
C SER A 410 4.77 -12.24 -20.89
N TYR A 411 3.72 -13.00 -21.20
CA TYR A 411 2.33 -12.52 -21.13
C TYR A 411 1.97 -12.11 -19.70
N ARG A 412 2.48 -12.84 -18.71
CA ARG A 412 2.38 -12.49 -17.29
C ARG A 412 2.95 -11.10 -17.01
N THR A 413 4.17 -10.83 -17.46
CA THR A 413 4.82 -9.52 -17.27
C THR A 413 4.03 -8.40 -17.94
N ILE A 414 3.45 -8.63 -19.13
CA ILE A 414 2.69 -7.62 -19.86
C ILE A 414 1.39 -7.28 -19.11
N LEU A 415 0.67 -8.27 -18.58
CA LEU A 415 -0.53 -8.04 -17.77
C LEU A 415 -0.20 -7.30 -16.46
N GLN A 416 0.94 -7.62 -15.83
CA GLN A 416 1.42 -6.89 -14.65
C GLN A 416 1.81 -5.44 -14.98
N LEU A 417 2.47 -5.21 -16.12
CA LEU A 417 2.77 -3.87 -16.63
C LEU A 417 1.49 -3.05 -16.86
N ALA A 418 0.47 -3.68 -17.46
CA ALA A 418 -0.82 -3.05 -17.67
C ALA A 418 -1.48 -2.65 -16.34
N ALA A 419 -1.42 -3.52 -15.32
CA ALA A 419 -1.95 -3.21 -13.99
C ALA A 419 -1.28 -1.97 -13.39
N HIS A 420 0.05 -1.89 -13.39
CA HIS A 420 0.78 -0.70 -12.92
C HIS A 420 0.44 0.56 -13.71
N TRP A 421 0.33 0.42 -15.03
CA TRP A 421 -0.03 1.53 -15.91
C TRP A 421 -1.43 2.07 -15.61
N LEU A 422 -2.40 1.18 -15.37
CA LEU A 422 -3.77 1.53 -14.96
C LEU A 422 -3.84 2.10 -13.53
N HIS A 423 -2.94 1.72 -12.63
CA HIS A 423 -2.82 2.33 -11.31
C HIS A 423 -2.06 3.66 -11.28
N LYS A 424 -1.55 4.14 -12.43
CA LYS A 424 -0.63 5.30 -12.51
C LYS A 424 0.60 5.11 -11.58
N THR A 425 1.05 3.87 -11.37
CA THR A 425 2.21 3.57 -10.50
C THR A 425 3.47 4.27 -11.04
N PRO A 426 4.32 4.87 -10.18
CA PRO A 426 5.56 5.49 -10.61
C PRO A 426 6.46 4.52 -11.41
N ARG A 427 7.09 5.06 -12.46
CA ARG A 427 7.98 4.31 -13.36
C ARG A 427 9.11 3.59 -12.62
N ILE A 428 9.73 4.25 -11.65
CA ILE A 428 10.85 3.70 -10.87
C ILE A 428 10.40 2.47 -10.07
N GLU A 429 9.23 2.55 -9.44
CA GLU A 429 8.65 1.47 -8.66
C GLU A 429 8.28 0.27 -9.55
N THR A 430 7.63 0.53 -10.69
CA THR A 430 7.27 -0.51 -11.66
C THR A 430 8.51 -1.27 -12.17
N MET A 431 9.59 -0.54 -12.49
CA MET A 431 10.86 -1.14 -12.91
C MET A 431 11.48 -2.01 -11.82
N GLN A 432 11.43 -1.56 -10.56
CA GLN A 432 11.97 -2.31 -9.43
C GLN A 432 11.18 -3.60 -9.17
N GLN A 433 9.85 -3.53 -9.22
CA GLN A 433 8.97 -4.66 -8.94
C GLN A 433 8.99 -5.71 -10.06
N LEU A 434 8.94 -5.29 -11.32
CA LEU A 434 8.87 -6.21 -12.47
C LEU A 434 10.23 -6.58 -13.06
N LYS A 435 11.32 -5.95 -12.58
CA LYS A 435 12.69 -6.16 -13.08
C LYS A 435 12.81 -5.96 -14.59
N CYS A 436 12.00 -5.05 -15.14
CA CYS A 436 12.04 -4.71 -16.57
C CYS A 436 12.90 -3.46 -16.80
N SER A 437 13.51 -3.38 -17.99
CA SER A 437 14.28 -2.20 -18.37
C SER A 437 13.37 -0.98 -18.54
N SER A 438 13.96 0.20 -18.41
CA SER A 438 13.26 1.48 -18.64
C SER A 438 12.71 1.55 -20.07
N ALA A 439 13.45 1.04 -21.06
CA ALA A 439 13.06 1.00 -22.46
C ALA A 439 11.83 0.11 -22.67
N THR A 440 11.83 -1.11 -22.11
CA THR A 440 10.69 -2.04 -22.18
C THR A 440 9.43 -1.42 -21.60
N LEU A 441 9.54 -0.77 -20.44
CA LEU A 441 8.40 -0.11 -19.80
C LEU A 441 7.85 1.04 -20.65
N THR A 442 8.72 1.87 -21.24
CA THR A 442 8.29 2.95 -22.14
C THR A 442 7.64 2.42 -23.41
N GLU A 443 8.19 1.36 -23.98
CA GLU A 443 7.64 0.69 -25.16
C GLU A 443 6.23 0.16 -24.89
N PHE A 444 6.02 -0.58 -23.79
CA PHE A 444 4.69 -1.09 -23.44
C PHE A 444 3.70 0.02 -23.08
N HIS A 445 4.12 1.06 -22.34
CA HIS A 445 3.25 2.20 -22.08
C HIS A 445 2.79 2.87 -23.38
N ARG A 446 3.68 3.02 -24.36
CA ARG A 446 3.32 3.54 -25.69
C ARG A 446 2.34 2.60 -26.40
N ASN A 447 2.61 1.30 -26.39
CA ASN A 447 1.73 0.30 -27.02
C ASN A 447 0.34 0.27 -26.37
N PHE A 448 0.24 0.44 -25.04
CA PHE A 448 -1.05 0.55 -24.34
C PHE A 448 -1.82 1.81 -24.73
N ARG A 449 -1.15 2.95 -24.90
CA ARG A 449 -1.83 4.17 -25.38
C ARG A 449 -2.38 3.98 -26.79
N LYS A 450 -1.58 3.43 -27.70
CA LYS A 450 -2.01 3.10 -29.07
C LYS A 450 -3.16 2.10 -29.11
N LEU A 451 -3.12 1.09 -28.22
CA LEU A 451 -4.22 0.15 -28.03
C LEU A 451 -5.50 0.90 -27.69
N ILE A 452 -5.46 1.76 -26.68
CA ILE A 452 -6.62 2.55 -26.26
C ILE A 452 -7.10 3.45 -27.39
N GLU A 453 -6.21 4.20 -28.04
CA GLU A 453 -6.55 5.09 -29.16
C GLU A 453 -7.29 4.35 -30.28
N LYS A 454 -6.84 3.13 -30.65
CA LYS A 454 -7.48 2.32 -31.69
C LYS A 454 -8.85 1.77 -31.30
N THR A 455 -9.10 1.59 -30.00
CA THR A 455 -10.34 1.00 -29.48
C THR A 455 -11.38 2.04 -29.08
N MET A 456 -11.00 3.32 -29.04
CA MET A 456 -11.95 4.41 -28.80
C MET A 456 -12.88 4.57 -30.01
N ASP A 457 -14.16 4.79 -29.74
CA ASP A 457 -15.11 5.17 -30.77
C ASP A 457 -14.79 6.57 -31.33
N ASN A 458 -15.30 6.86 -32.53
CA ASN A 458 -15.07 8.14 -33.18
C ASN A 458 -15.60 9.33 -32.37
N GLU A 459 -16.69 9.13 -31.61
CA GLU A 459 -17.28 10.20 -30.79
C GLU A 459 -16.35 10.60 -29.64
N LEU A 460 -15.84 9.64 -28.86
CA LEU A 460 -14.86 9.91 -27.81
C LEU A 460 -13.55 10.45 -28.38
N ARG A 461 -13.16 10.02 -29.57
CA ARG A 461 -11.98 10.58 -30.26
C ARG A 461 -12.20 12.05 -30.62
N VAL A 462 -13.37 12.42 -31.15
CA VAL A 462 -13.71 13.82 -31.41
C VAL A 462 -13.77 14.63 -30.12
N MET A 463 -14.32 14.06 -29.04
CA MET A 463 -14.27 14.69 -27.70
C MET A 463 -12.82 14.90 -27.23
N ALA A 464 -11.91 13.97 -27.49
CA ALA A 464 -10.48 14.12 -27.18
C ALA A 464 -9.79 15.24 -27.95
N LEU A 465 -10.17 15.41 -29.21
CA LEU A 465 -9.62 16.46 -30.06
C LEU A 465 -10.19 17.85 -29.73
N THR A 466 -11.42 17.91 -29.21
CA THR A 466 -12.14 19.15 -28.88
C THR A 466 -12.07 19.54 -27.41
N ALA A 467 -11.63 18.64 -26.52
CA ALA A 467 -11.45 18.91 -25.11
C ALA A 467 -10.54 20.13 -24.91
N ASP A 468 -10.89 20.99 -23.94
CA ASP A 468 -10.06 22.13 -23.59
C ASP A 468 -8.69 21.62 -23.13
N LYS A 469 -7.69 21.82 -23.99
CA LYS A 469 -6.31 21.39 -23.79
C LYS A 469 -5.74 21.93 -22.49
N ASN A 470 -6.23 23.07 -22.01
CA ASN A 470 -5.80 23.68 -20.75
C ASN A 470 -6.32 22.93 -19.53
N ALA A 471 -7.54 22.39 -19.57
CA ALA A 471 -8.13 21.63 -18.47
C ALA A 471 -7.43 20.27 -18.27
N MET A 472 -6.97 19.65 -19.35
CA MET A 472 -6.30 18.34 -19.31
C MET A 472 -4.76 18.41 -19.23
N ALA A 473 -4.17 19.60 -19.38
CA ALA A 473 -2.73 19.83 -19.28
C ALA A 473 -2.06 19.29 -17.98
N PRO A 474 -2.70 19.30 -16.80
CA PRO A 474 -2.07 18.82 -15.57
C PRO A 474 -1.76 17.31 -15.57
N GLU A 475 -2.50 16.51 -16.33
CA GLU A 475 -2.34 15.04 -16.35
C GLU A 475 -1.26 14.56 -17.34
N ILE A 476 -0.85 15.43 -18.26
CA ILE A 476 0.11 15.08 -19.31
C ILE A 476 1.54 15.19 -18.77
N PRO A 477 2.39 14.17 -18.97
CA PRO A 477 3.80 14.25 -18.60
C PRO A 477 4.49 15.47 -19.22
N LYS A 478 5.14 16.28 -18.38
CA LYS A 478 5.96 17.40 -18.82
C LYS A 478 7.07 16.87 -19.75
N GLY A 479 7.02 17.25 -21.02
CA GLY A 479 7.97 16.80 -22.06
C GLY A 479 7.44 15.70 -22.99
N ALA A 480 6.15 15.35 -22.93
CA ALA A 480 5.52 14.59 -24.00
C ALA A 480 5.72 15.32 -25.34
N ARG A 481 6.08 14.58 -26.39
CA ARG A 481 6.28 15.18 -27.71
C ARG A 481 4.92 15.57 -28.31
N LYS A 482 4.91 16.55 -29.23
CA LYS A 482 3.67 17.06 -29.82
C LYS A 482 2.87 15.97 -30.55
N ASP A 483 3.55 15.00 -31.16
CA ASP A 483 2.97 13.83 -31.81
C ASP A 483 2.41 12.79 -30.83
N GLU A 484 2.84 12.80 -29.57
CA GLU A 484 2.32 11.89 -28.52
C GLU A 484 1.17 12.50 -27.73
N LEU A 485 0.91 13.80 -27.91
CA LEU A 485 -0.05 14.54 -27.10
C LEU A 485 -1.49 14.03 -27.30
N GLU A 486 -1.85 13.71 -28.55
CA GLU A 486 -3.16 13.13 -28.90
C GLU A 486 -3.36 11.77 -28.20
N GLU A 487 -2.36 10.88 -28.25
CA GLU A 487 -2.38 9.60 -27.55
C GLU A 487 -2.65 9.79 -26.04
N HIS A 488 -2.03 10.80 -25.43
CA HIS A 488 -2.20 11.11 -24.01
C HIS A 488 -3.60 11.61 -23.68
N TYR A 489 -4.18 12.50 -24.49
CA TYR A 489 -5.57 12.97 -24.29
C TYR A 489 -6.58 11.83 -24.41
N CYS A 490 -6.43 10.98 -25.43
CA CYS A 490 -7.27 9.79 -25.62
C CYS A 490 -7.28 8.91 -24.36
N VAL A 491 -6.11 8.67 -23.77
CA VAL A 491 -6.00 7.84 -22.56
C VAL A 491 -6.62 8.50 -21.33
N VAL A 492 -6.51 9.83 -21.17
CA VAL A 492 -7.15 10.55 -20.06
C VAL A 492 -8.66 10.42 -20.15
N LEU A 493 -9.24 10.72 -21.32
CA LEU A 493 -10.69 10.60 -21.52
C LEU A 493 -11.19 9.17 -21.41
N TRP A 494 -10.47 8.21 -22.01
CA TRP A 494 -10.81 6.81 -21.89
C TRP A 494 -10.82 6.37 -20.42
N ARG A 495 -9.88 6.85 -19.60
CA ARG A 495 -9.87 6.58 -18.17
C ARG A 495 -11.03 7.22 -17.43
N GLU A 496 -11.40 8.45 -17.78
CA GLU A 496 -12.54 9.15 -17.18
C GLU A 496 -13.85 8.44 -17.51
N VAL A 497 -14.02 7.94 -18.74
CA VAL A 497 -15.24 7.21 -19.15
C VAL A 497 -15.31 5.84 -18.47
N ASN A 498 -14.17 5.17 -18.29
CA ASN A 498 -14.09 3.81 -17.77
C ASN A 498 -13.64 3.72 -16.30
N TRP A 499 -13.74 4.82 -15.53
CA TRP A 499 -13.15 4.93 -14.19
C TRP A 499 -13.63 3.85 -13.21
N GLU A 500 -14.87 3.37 -13.36
CA GLU A 500 -15.46 2.33 -12.50
C GLU A 500 -14.98 0.91 -12.84
N ASN A 501 -14.41 0.67 -14.03
CA ASN A 501 -14.11 -0.65 -14.56
C ASN A 501 -12.88 -0.69 -15.49
N LEU A 502 -11.86 0.13 -15.21
CA LEU A 502 -10.69 0.30 -16.09
C LEU A 502 -10.01 -0.99 -16.51
N TRP A 503 -9.96 -1.99 -15.63
CA TRP A 503 -9.35 -3.28 -15.95
C TRP A 503 -10.16 -4.04 -16.99
N ASP A 504 -11.48 -4.17 -16.78
CA ASP A 504 -12.36 -4.86 -17.72
C ASP A 504 -12.41 -4.12 -19.07
N ALA A 505 -12.46 -2.78 -19.04
CA ALA A 505 -12.37 -1.97 -20.25
C ALA A 505 -11.04 -2.19 -20.99
N PHE A 506 -9.92 -2.33 -20.27
CA PHE A 506 -8.63 -2.64 -20.87
C PHE A 506 -8.60 -4.05 -21.48
N ILE A 507 -9.22 -5.03 -20.83
CA ILE A 507 -9.36 -6.40 -21.36
C ILE A 507 -10.22 -6.41 -22.63
N VAL A 508 -11.30 -5.64 -22.66
CA VAL A 508 -12.13 -5.44 -23.87
C VAL A 508 -11.31 -4.80 -24.98
N ALA A 509 -10.54 -3.74 -24.68
CA ALA A 509 -9.65 -3.12 -25.65
C ALA A 509 -8.63 -4.12 -26.24
N LEU A 510 -8.07 -5.02 -25.42
CA LEU A 510 -7.20 -6.10 -25.91
C LEU A 510 -7.92 -7.09 -26.83
N CYS A 511 -9.21 -7.36 -26.58
CA CYS A 511 -10.04 -8.25 -27.40
C CYS A 511 -10.40 -7.62 -28.75
N ASP A 512 -10.66 -6.30 -28.76
CA ASP A 512 -11.04 -5.56 -29.95
C ASP A 512 -9.84 -5.12 -30.81
N TYR A 513 -8.61 -5.38 -30.34
CA TYR A 513 -7.41 -5.07 -31.09
C TYR A 513 -7.22 -5.97 -32.30
N TYR A 514 -7.20 -5.37 -33.49
CA TYR A 514 -6.76 -6.01 -34.72
C TYR A 514 -5.49 -5.30 -35.22
N PRO A 515 -4.40 -6.04 -35.52
CA PRO A 515 -3.22 -5.43 -36.12
C PRO A 515 -3.58 -4.88 -37.50
N ASP A 516 -3.10 -3.68 -37.82
CA ASP A 516 -3.34 -3.08 -39.13
C ASP A 516 -2.66 -3.95 -40.19
N ALA A 517 -3.36 -4.29 -41.27
CA ALA A 517 -2.81 -5.11 -42.35
C ALA A 517 -1.55 -4.49 -42.99
N SER A 518 -1.33 -3.19 -42.81
CA SER A 518 -0.14 -2.46 -43.25
C SER A 518 1.09 -2.67 -42.35
N GLU A 519 0.91 -3.07 -41.09
CA GLU A 519 2.01 -3.34 -40.15
C GLU A 519 2.50 -4.80 -40.23
N SER A 520 1.70 -5.70 -40.80
CA SER A 520 2.23 -7.01 -41.17
C SER A 520 3.12 -6.84 -42.39
N ASP A 521 4.45 -6.92 -42.21
CA ASP A 521 5.48 -6.99 -43.27
C ASP A 521 4.86 -7.61 -44.51
N GLY A 522 4.69 -6.82 -45.59
CA GLY A 522 3.76 -7.02 -46.72
C GLY A 522 3.78 -8.35 -47.50
N LYS A 523 4.36 -9.42 -46.95
CA LYS A 523 3.99 -10.81 -47.21
C LYS A 523 2.66 -11.13 -46.52
N VAL A 524 1.58 -10.59 -47.07
CA VAL A 524 0.32 -11.32 -47.01
C VAL A 524 0.55 -12.57 -47.86
N ASP A 525 1.04 -13.64 -47.25
CA ASP A 525 0.95 -14.97 -47.84
C ASP A 525 -0.55 -15.29 -47.90
N SER A 526 -1.23 -14.81 -48.94
CA SER A 526 -2.52 -15.32 -49.36
C SER A 526 -2.29 -16.76 -49.80
N ILE A 527 -2.14 -17.64 -48.82
CA ILE A 527 -2.16 -19.08 -49.03
C ILE A 527 -3.61 -19.35 -49.37
N GLU A 528 -3.91 -19.33 -50.68
CA GLU A 528 -5.09 -20.01 -51.19
C GLU A 528 -4.98 -21.46 -50.71
N VAL A 529 -5.73 -21.77 -49.66
CA VAL A 529 -5.87 -23.14 -49.19
C VAL A 529 -6.74 -23.82 -50.24
N TRP A 530 -6.11 -24.60 -51.12
CA TRP A 530 -6.81 -25.44 -52.08
C TRP A 530 -7.63 -26.48 -51.31
N VAL A 531 -8.94 -26.24 -51.24
CA VAL A 531 -9.92 -27.21 -50.74
C VAL A 531 -10.37 -28.02 -51.94
N ASP A 532 -10.09 -29.32 -51.92
CA ASP A 532 -10.64 -30.25 -52.88
C ASP A 532 -12.16 -30.34 -52.62
N ALA A 533 -12.95 -29.76 -53.53
CA ALA A 533 -14.40 -29.63 -53.39
C ALA A 533 -15.12 -30.98 -53.37
N GLU A 534 -14.55 -32.02 -53.97
CA GLU A 534 -15.16 -33.36 -54.02
C GLU A 534 -14.92 -34.14 -52.71
N LYS A 535 -13.77 -33.92 -52.06
CA LYS A 535 -13.38 -34.65 -50.84
C LYS A 535 -13.65 -33.90 -49.55
N GLY A 536 -13.96 -32.60 -49.62
CA GLY A 536 -14.14 -31.74 -48.45
C GLY A 536 -12.86 -31.61 -47.60
N THR A 537 -11.70 -31.98 -48.15
CA THR A 537 -10.43 -31.95 -47.42
C THR A 537 -9.49 -30.89 -48.00
N ALA A 538 -9.06 -29.96 -47.16
CA ALA A 538 -7.94 -29.06 -47.47
C ALA A 538 -6.67 -29.89 -47.72
N CYS A 539 -6.16 -29.83 -48.95
CA CYS A 539 -5.00 -30.61 -49.36
C CYS A 539 -3.75 -29.78 -49.09
N CYS A 540 -3.05 -30.06 -47.97
CA CYS A 540 -1.75 -29.45 -47.76
C CYS A 540 -0.80 -29.92 -48.88
N LYS A 541 0.10 -29.06 -49.35
CA LYS A 541 1.10 -29.32 -50.42
C LYS A 541 1.88 -30.65 -50.27
N TYR A 542 1.88 -31.23 -49.06
CA TYR A 542 2.45 -32.55 -48.75
C TYR A 542 1.62 -33.74 -49.27
N HIS A 543 0.29 -33.66 -49.29
CA HIS A 543 -0.56 -34.71 -49.87
C HIS A 543 -0.49 -34.74 -51.39
N ALA A 544 -0.35 -33.58 -52.05
CA ALA A 544 -0.12 -33.53 -53.49
C ALA A 544 1.16 -34.28 -53.91
N LYS A 545 2.25 -34.20 -53.12
CA LYS A 545 3.48 -34.96 -53.36
C LYS A 545 3.34 -36.47 -53.07
N MET A 546 2.51 -36.88 -52.12
CA MET A 546 2.20 -38.29 -51.86
C MET A 546 1.35 -38.87 -52.99
N ASN A 547 0.28 -38.19 -53.40
CA ASN A 547 -0.59 -38.61 -54.50
C ASN A 547 0.15 -38.64 -55.85
N LEU A 548 1.07 -37.70 -56.11
CA LEU A 548 1.91 -37.76 -57.32
C LEU A 548 2.87 -38.94 -57.30
N LYS A 549 3.37 -39.36 -56.13
CA LYS A 549 4.20 -40.56 -56.01
C LYS A 549 3.38 -41.84 -56.14
N GLU A 550 2.18 -41.91 -55.58
CA GLU A 550 1.27 -43.06 -55.72
C GLU A 550 0.72 -43.17 -57.15
N ALA A 551 0.41 -42.05 -57.81
CA ALA A 551 0.03 -42.02 -59.21
C ALA A 551 1.19 -42.39 -60.14
N ALA A 552 2.42 -41.94 -59.84
CA ALA A 552 3.61 -42.38 -60.58
C ALA A 552 3.87 -43.89 -60.40
N PHE A 553 3.70 -44.42 -59.18
CA PHE A 553 3.86 -45.85 -58.88
C PHE A 553 2.78 -46.71 -59.55
N SER A 554 1.53 -46.23 -59.61
CA SER A 554 0.42 -46.92 -60.28
C SER A 554 0.48 -46.82 -61.81
N ALA A 555 1.25 -45.88 -62.37
CA ALA A 555 1.51 -45.78 -63.80
C ALA A 555 2.76 -46.57 -64.26
N THR A 556 3.55 -47.12 -63.32
CA THR A 556 4.69 -48.00 -63.62
C THR A 556 4.39 -49.49 -63.43
N VAL A 557 3.21 -49.81 -62.91
CA VAL A 557 2.61 -51.17 -62.90
C VAL A 557 1.58 -51.21 -64.02
#